data_AF-A0A2M7K535-F1
#
_entry.id   AF-A0A2M7K535-F1
#
_cell.length_a   1.000
_cell.length_b   1.000
_cell.length_c   1.000
_cell.angle_alpha   90.00
_cell.angle_beta   90.00
_cell.angle_gamma   90.00
#
_symmetry.space_group_name_H-M   'P 1'
#
loop_
_entity.id
_entity.type
_entity.pdbx_description
1 polymer ?
#
loop_
_entity_poly.entity_id
_entity_poly.type
_entity_poly.pdbx_seq_one_letter_code
_entity_poly.pdbx_strand_id
1 'polypeptide(L)' 'PNDKTGYPTGVTTEHYIMPNQQLQYVIRFQNTGTDTAFTVVVRDTLNMNLDIFSVVPGVASHSYNFQMYGPR' A
#
# COMPACT_ATOMS: atom_id res chain seq x y z
N PRO A 1 -12.90 1.32 8.71
CA PRO A 1 -12.39 -0.07 8.80
C PRO A 1 -11.33 -0.37 7.73
N ASN A 2 -11.61 0.01 6.48
CA ASN A 2 -10.66 -0.09 5.39
C ASN A 2 -9.81 1.18 5.34
N ASP A 3 -8.50 1.04 5.34
CA ASP A 3 -7.58 2.18 5.26
C ASP A 3 -6.22 1.78 4.69
N LYS A 4 -5.51 2.80 4.21
CA LYS A 4 -4.11 2.75 3.84
C LYS A 4 -3.38 3.81 4.66
N THR A 5 -2.43 3.39 5.47
CA THR A 5 -1.59 4.28 6.27
C THR A 5 -0.16 4.26 5.73
N GLY A 6 0.42 5.43 5.47
CA GLY A 6 1.80 5.59 4.99
C GLY A 6 2.73 6.10 6.08
N TYR A 7 3.97 5.63 6.09
CA TYR A 7 5.02 6.05 6.99
C TYR A 7 6.28 6.46 6.20
N PRO A 8 7.02 7.49 6.66
CA PRO A 8 6.71 8.32 7.82
C PRO A 8 5.49 9.23 7.59
N THR A 9 4.81 9.65 8.66
CA THR A 9 3.56 10.43 8.59
C THR A 9 3.76 11.90 8.19
N GLY A 10 5.00 12.33 7.98
CA GLY A 10 5.37 13.72 7.72
C GLY A 10 5.35 14.63 8.96
N VAL A 11 5.90 15.84 8.81
CA VAL A 11 6.11 16.80 9.92
C VAL A 11 5.29 18.09 9.82
N THR A 12 4.71 18.40 8.65
CA THR A 12 3.87 19.59 8.43
C THR A 12 2.39 19.23 8.34
N THR A 13 1.51 20.23 8.26
CA THR A 13 0.08 20.03 7.91
C THR A 13 -0.09 19.34 6.55
N GLU A 14 0.85 19.61 5.63
CA GLU A 14 0.93 18.97 4.31
C GLU A 14 1.64 17.60 4.33
N HIS A 15 2.03 17.11 5.51
CA HIS A 15 2.69 15.81 5.70
C HIS A 15 3.99 15.64 4.89
N TYR A 16 4.79 16.71 4.78
CA TYR A 16 6.09 16.59 4.11
C TYR A 16 7.04 15.66 4.86
N ILE A 17 7.76 14.85 4.08
CA ILE A 17 8.80 13.93 4.54
C ILE A 17 10.13 14.34 3.91
N MET A 18 11.25 13.84 4.45
CA MET A 18 12.55 14.09 3.83
C MET A 18 12.67 13.29 2.53
N PRO A 19 13.40 13.80 1.52
CA PRO A 19 13.63 13.06 0.29
C PRO A 19 14.41 11.77 0.54
N ASN A 20 14.23 10.80 -0.36
CA ASN A 20 14.94 9.51 -0.37
C ASN A 20 14.77 8.68 0.91
N GLN A 21 13.67 8.85 1.62
CA GLN A 21 13.31 7.98 2.75
C GLN A 21 12.53 6.76 2.29
N GLN A 22 12.71 5.65 3.01
CA GLN A 22 11.88 4.48 2.82
C GLN A 22 10.42 4.81 3.15
N LEU A 23 9.52 4.42 2.25
CA LEU A 23 8.09 4.47 2.48
C LEU A 23 7.58 3.10 2.90
N GLN A 24 6.82 3.05 3.99
CA GLN A 24 6.12 1.85 4.40
C GLN A 24 4.62 2.11 4.35
N TYR A 25 3.88 1.14 3.79
CA TYR A 25 2.43 1.22 3.69
C TYR A 25 1.79 0.04 4.40
N VAL A 26 0.85 0.35 5.31
CA VAL A 26 0.00 -0.64 5.96
C VAL A 26 -1.39 -0.51 5.37
N ILE A 27 -1.90 -1.60 4.80
CA ILE A 27 -3.25 -1.66 4.24
C ILE A 27 -4.08 -2.59 5.09
N ARG A 28 -5.20 -2.09 5.59
CA ARG A 28 -6.19 -2.86 6.36
C ARG A 28 -7.49 -2.87 5.59
N PHE A 29 -8.12 -4.03 5.54
CA PHE A 29 -9.42 -4.19 4.91
C PHE A 29 -10.27 -5.17 5.71
N GLN A 30 -11.57 -5.00 5.57
CA GLN A 30 -12.60 -5.82 6.16
C GLN A 30 -13.72 -6.00 5.14
N ASN A 31 -14.21 -7.23 4.97
CA ASN A 31 -15.47 -7.46 4.30
C ASN A 31 -16.60 -6.99 5.23
N THR A 32 -17.24 -5.88 4.87
CA THR A 32 -18.37 -5.31 5.64
C THR A 32 -19.73 -5.83 5.16
N GLY A 33 -19.75 -6.72 4.16
CA GLY A 33 -20.96 -7.39 3.69
C GLY A 33 -21.42 -8.49 4.63
N THR A 34 -22.61 -9.03 4.37
CA THR A 34 -23.21 -10.12 5.17
C THR A 34 -22.83 -11.52 4.69
N ASP A 35 -22.14 -11.63 3.55
CA ASP A 35 -21.73 -12.90 2.93
C ASP A 35 -20.22 -12.89 2.64
N THR A 36 -19.65 -14.05 2.31
CA THR A 36 -18.22 -14.28 2.15
C THR A 36 -17.66 -13.60 0.90
N ALA A 37 -16.55 -12.87 1.07
CA ALA A 37 -15.77 -12.36 -0.05
C ALA A 37 -14.83 -13.46 -0.57
N PHE A 38 -14.98 -13.85 -1.84
CA PHE A 38 -14.16 -14.88 -2.46
C PHE A 38 -12.90 -14.33 -3.14
N THR A 39 -12.98 -13.12 -3.68
CA THR A 39 -11.87 -12.47 -4.39
C THR A 39 -11.65 -11.09 -3.82
N VAL A 40 -10.51 -10.93 -3.13
CA VAL A 40 -10.09 -9.65 -2.57
C VAL A 40 -8.86 -9.18 -3.34
N VAL A 41 -8.98 -8.03 -4.00
CA VAL A 41 -7.89 -7.41 -4.74
C VAL A 41 -7.57 -6.06 -4.12
N VAL A 42 -6.33 -5.90 -3.68
CA VAL A 42 -5.77 -4.62 -3.27
C VAL A 42 -4.94 -4.09 -4.43
N ARG A 43 -5.34 -2.95 -5.02
CA ARG A 43 -4.61 -2.28 -6.10
C ARG A 43 -4.19 -0.89 -5.63
N ASP A 44 -2.91 -0.62 -5.71
CA ASP A 44 -2.29 0.64 -5.32
C ASP A 44 -1.52 1.25 -6.49
N THR A 45 -1.90 2.45 -6.89
CA THR A 45 -1.25 3.17 -7.99
C THR A 45 -0.20 4.10 -7.41
N LEU A 46 1.07 3.81 -7.69
CA LEU A 46 2.18 4.64 -7.24
C LEU A 46 2.32 5.90 -8.10
N ASN A 47 2.81 6.97 -7.48
CA ASN A 47 3.17 8.20 -8.19
C ASN A 47 4.36 7.93 -9.13
N MET A 48 4.38 8.57 -10.30
CA MET A 48 5.46 8.42 -11.29
C MET A 48 6.85 8.86 -10.80
N ASN A 49 6.90 9.64 -9.71
CA ASN A 49 8.16 10.04 -9.08
C ASN A 49 8.76 8.95 -8.18
N LEU A 50 8.07 7.82 -7.99
CA LEU A 50 8.54 6.67 -7.22
C LEU A 50 9.03 5.57 -8.16
N ASP A 51 10.10 4.90 -7.75
CA ASP A 51 10.57 3.71 -8.45
C ASP A 51 9.66 2.51 -8.12
N ILE A 52 8.94 2.00 -9.11
CA ILE A 52 8.06 0.84 -8.93
C ILE A 52 8.86 -0.44 -8.61
N PHE A 53 10.11 -0.55 -9.06
CA PHE A 53 10.94 -1.72 -8.84
C PHE A 53 11.52 -1.79 -7.42
N SER A 54 11.43 -0.71 -6.65
CA SER A 54 11.85 -0.70 -5.25
C SER A 54 10.80 -1.28 -4.29
N VAL A 55 9.62 -1.65 -4.79
CA VAL A 55 8.52 -2.14 -3.94
C VAL A 55 8.82 -3.57 -3.48
N VAL A 56 8.79 -3.77 -2.16
CA VAL A 56 8.97 -5.09 -1.56
C VAL A 56 7.72 -5.44 -0.74
N PRO A 57 7.07 -6.58 -1.00
CA PRO A 57 5.95 -7.04 -0.18
C PRO A 57 6.40 -7.26 1.28
N GLY A 58 5.62 -6.73 2.22
CA GLY A 58 5.84 -6.91 3.66
C GLY A 58 5.09 -8.10 4.24
N VAL A 59 5.04 -8.15 5.58
CA VAL A 59 4.27 -9.15 6.34
C VAL A 59 2.78 -9.00 6.04
N ALA A 60 2.08 -10.13 5.88
CA ALA A 60 0.64 -10.18 5.69
C ALA A 60 -0.01 -11.20 6.63
N SER A 61 -1.28 -10.95 6.97
CA SER A 61 -2.08 -11.85 7.82
C SER A 61 -2.57 -13.11 7.10
N HIS A 62 -2.58 -13.09 5.76
CA HIS A 62 -3.03 -14.19 4.91
C HIS A 62 -2.10 -14.31 3.71
N SER A 63 -1.98 -15.51 3.15
CA SER A 63 -1.23 -15.73 1.90
C SER A 63 -1.89 -14.98 0.74
N TYR A 64 -1.07 -14.40 -0.12
CA TYR A 64 -1.52 -13.63 -1.27
C TYR A 64 -0.51 -13.73 -2.41
N ASN A 65 -0.94 -13.37 -3.60
CA ASN A 65 -0.07 -13.18 -4.75
C ASN A 65 0.25 -11.69 -4.90
N PHE A 66 1.53 -11.38 -5.08
CA PHE A 66 1.99 -10.02 -5.33
C PHE A 66 2.36 -9.87 -6.81
N GLN A 67 1.86 -8.81 -7.45
CA GLN A 67 2.13 -8.51 -8.86
C GLN A 67 2.31 -7.01 -9.02
N MET A 68 3.31 -6.61 -9.80
CA MET A 68 3.53 -5.23 -10.24
C MET A 68 3.08 -5.05 -11.68
N TYR A 69 2.52 -3.88 -11.99
CA TYR A 69 2.06 -3.51 -13.32
C TYR A 69 2.72 -2.19 -13.71
N GLY A 70 3.42 -2.15 -14.85
CA GLY A 70 4.06 -0.93 -15.34
C GLY A 70 5.03 -1.20 -16.49
N PRO A 71 5.40 -0.16 -17.25
CA PRO A 71 6.46 -0.27 -18.24
C PRO A 71 7.79 -0.62 -17.57
N ARG A 72 8.66 -1.33 -18.31
CA ARG A 72 10.04 -1.59 -17.90
C ARG A 72 10.90 -0.34 -18.00
#